data_AF-W1YHN4-F1
#
_entry.id   AF-W1YHN4-F1
#
_cell.length_a   1.000
_cell.length_b   1.000
_cell.length_c   1.000
_cell.angle_alpha   90.00
_cell.angle_beta   90.00
_cell.angle_gamma   90.00
#
_symmetry.space_group_name_H-M   'P 1'
#
loop_
_entity.id
_entity.type
_entity.pdbx_description
1 polymer ?
#
loop_
_entity_poly.entity_id
_entity_poly.type
_entity_poly.pdbx_seq_one_letter_code
_entity_poly.pdbx_strand_id
1 'polypeptide(L)' 'WLSLPQFYGMPVFDINAIIMIMPALFVVFAEHVGHLVVTSNIVAKDLMKEPGLQRSLLGDGLANILSGFFGATPNTT' A
#
# COMPACT_ATOMS: atom_id res chain seq x y z
N TRP A 1 -18.50 18.54 17.25
CA TRP A 1 -18.05 19.05 15.93
C TRP A 1 -16.78 18.36 15.43
N LEU A 2 -15.85 17.94 16.30
CA LEU A 2 -14.73 17.04 15.93
C LEU A 2 -14.82 15.73 16.73
N SER A 3 -14.69 14.58 16.08
CA SER A 3 -14.50 13.28 16.74
C SER A 3 -13.35 12.54 16.08
N LEU A 4 -12.53 11.85 16.88
CA LEU A 4 -11.47 11.01 16.34
C LEU A 4 -12.06 9.79 15.61
N PRO A 5 -11.36 9.27 14.59
CA PRO A 5 -11.73 8.02 13.95
C PRO A 5 -11.71 6.86 14.95
N GLN A 6 -12.48 5.81 14.66
CA GLN A 6 -12.48 4.58 15.45
C GLN A 6 -11.20 3.79 15.17
N PHE A 7 -10.49 3.43 16.24
CA PHE A 7 -9.32 2.57 16.18
C PHE A 7 -9.73 1.16 16.63
N TYR A 8 -9.32 0.14 15.87
CA TYR A 8 -9.77 -1.24 16.07
C TYR A 8 -8.90 -2.06 17.05
N GLY A 9 -8.14 -1.40 17.94
CA GLY A 9 -7.23 -2.07 18.88
C GLY A 9 -5.93 -2.55 18.23
N MET A 10 -5.15 -3.37 18.95
CA MET A 10 -3.91 -3.94 18.41
C MET A 10 -4.20 -5.05 17.40
N PRO A 11 -3.41 -5.17 16.32
CA PRO A 11 -3.56 -6.23 15.34
C PRO A 11 -3.29 -7.60 15.96
N VAL A 12 -4.11 -8.58 15.60
CA VAL A 12 -3.92 -9.99 15.96
C VAL A 12 -3.27 -10.70 14.77
N PHE A 13 -2.12 -11.33 15.02
CA PHE A 13 -1.38 -12.05 14.00
C PHE A 13 -1.81 -13.53 13.97
N ASP A 14 -2.75 -13.86 13.09
CA ASP A 14 -3.14 -15.24 12.80
C ASP A 14 -2.56 -15.67 11.44
N ILE A 15 -1.78 -16.76 11.44
CA ILE A 15 -1.07 -17.23 10.24
C ILE A 15 -2.04 -17.67 9.14
N ASN A 16 -3.19 -18.28 9.49
CA ASN A 16 -4.17 -18.70 8.50
C ASN A 16 -4.85 -17.50 7.85
N ALA A 17 -5.18 -16.48 8.64
CA ALA A 17 -5.75 -15.22 8.13
C ALA A 17 -4.77 -14.49 7.21
N ILE A 18 -3.48 -14.44 7.58
CA ILE A 18 -2.44 -13.82 6.74
C ILE A 18 -2.33 -14.54 5.40
N ILE A 19 -2.24 -15.87 5.38
CA ILE A 19 -2.15 -16.66 4.14
C ILE A 19 -3.40 -16.48 3.28
N MET A 20 -4.58 -16.36 3.88
CA MET A 20 -5.83 -16.14 3.16
C MET A 20 -5.88 -14.78 2.44
N ILE A 21 -5.32 -13.73 3.06
CA ILE A 21 -5.31 -12.37 2.49
C ILE A 21 -4.13 -12.16 1.54
N MET A 22 -3.01 -12.88 1.74
CA MET A 22 -1.76 -12.74 0.99
C MET A 22 -1.92 -12.69 -0.54
N PRO A 23 -2.80 -13.49 -1.20
CA PRO A 23 -2.94 -13.43 -2.65
C PRO A 23 -3.39 -12.06 -3.18
N ALA A 24 -4.11 -11.27 -2.39
CA ALA A 24 -4.54 -9.92 -2.80
C ALA A 24 -3.36 -8.97 -3.02
N LEU A 25 -2.22 -9.22 -2.38
CA LEU A 25 -1.00 -8.41 -2.53
C LEU A 25 -0.47 -8.41 -3.98
N PHE A 26 -0.65 -9.52 -4.71
CA PHE A 26 -0.22 -9.60 -6.11
C PHE A 26 -1.03 -8.65 -7.01
N VAL A 27 -2.31 -8.47 -6.70
CA VAL A 27 -3.18 -7.54 -7.43
C VAL A 27 -2.72 -6.11 -7.19
N VAL A 28 -2.49 -5.76 -5.92
CA VAL A 28 -2.01 -4.41 -5.54
C VAL A 28 -0.65 -4.11 -6.15
N PHE A 29 0.26 -5.08 -6.22
CA PHE A 29 1.55 -4.88 -6.90
C PHE A 29 1.40 -4.63 -8.40
N ALA A 30 0.53 -5.37 -9.09
CA ALA A 30 0.27 -5.14 -10.49
C ALA A 30 -0.36 -3.76 -10.73
N GLU A 31 -1.31 -3.36 -9.88
CA GLU A 31 -1.98 -2.05 -9.90
C GLU A 31 -0.96 -0.91 -9.69
N HIS A 32 -0.16 -0.98 -8.64
CA HIS A 32 0.85 0.04 -8.30
C HIS A 32 1.85 0.25 -9.44
N VAL A 33 2.38 -0.84 -10.01
CA VAL A 33 3.32 -0.76 -11.13
C VAL A 33 2.63 -0.14 -12.35
N GLY A 34 1.38 -0.52 -12.62
CA GLY A 34 0.57 0.07 -13.69
C GLY A 34 0.40 1.58 -13.53
N HIS A 35 -0.01 2.03 -12.33
CA HIS A 35 -0.17 3.45 -12.01
C HIS A 35 1.15 4.22 -12.13
N LEU A 36 2.26 3.63 -11.71
CA LEU A 36 3.57 4.27 -11.79
C LEU A 36 4.05 4.42 -13.24
N VAL A 37 3.79 3.43 -14.11
CA VAL A 37 4.08 3.51 -15.55
C VAL A 37 3.21 4.57 -16.23
N VAL A 38 1.90 4.58 -15.97
CA VAL A 38 0.99 5.58 -16.54
C VAL A 38 1.36 6.99 -16.08
N THR A 39 1.64 7.17 -14.80
CA THR A 39 2.07 8.46 -14.24
C THR A 39 3.38 8.91 -14.85
N SER A 40 4.36 8.01 -15.00
CA SER A 40 5.66 8.28 -15.63
C SER A 40 5.52 8.81 -17.06
N ASN A 41 4.57 8.26 -17.83
CA ASN A 41 4.25 8.75 -19.17
C ASN A 41 3.61 10.15 -19.15
N ILE A 42 2.69 10.40 -18.21
CA ILE A 42 2.01 11.70 -18.07
C ILE A 42 3.00 12.82 -17.69
N VAL A 43 3.92 12.54 -16.77
CA VAL A 43 4.91 13.52 -16.31
C VAL A 43 6.16 13.60 -17.21
N ALA A 44 6.21 12.84 -18.31
CA ALA A 44 7.34 12.74 -19.24
C ALA A 44 8.69 12.50 -18.54
N LYS A 45 8.68 11.74 -17.42
CA LYS A 45 9.85 11.44 -16.60
C LYS A 45 9.81 9.98 -16.19
N ASP A 46 10.95 9.29 -16.31
CA ASP A 46 11.10 7.90 -15.88
C ASP A 46 11.11 7.80 -14.35
N LEU A 47 9.93 7.58 -13.76
CA LEU A 47 9.75 7.41 -12.32
C LEU A 47 10.22 6.04 -11.83
N MET A 48 10.32 5.04 -12.72
CA MET A 48 10.86 3.72 -12.41
C MET A 48 12.35 3.82 -12.08
N LYS A 49 13.06 4.75 -12.73
CA LYS A 49 14.47 5.05 -12.50
C LYS A 49 14.69 6.13 -11.42
N GLU A 50 13.99 7.26 -11.51
CA GLU A 50 14.10 8.37 -10.55
C GLU A 50 12.73 8.98 -10.24
N PRO A 51 12.18 8.83 -9.01
CA PRO A 51 12.85 8.50 -7.74
C PRO A 51 13.13 7.00 -7.51
N GLY A 52 12.61 6.12 -8.36
CA GLY A 52 12.85 4.68 -8.33
C GLY A 52 11.63 3.89 -7.85
N LEU A 53 11.29 2.81 -8.56
CA LEU A 53 10.16 1.92 -8.20
C LEU A 53 10.28 1.38 -6.77
N GLN A 54 11.49 1.05 -6.33
CA GLN A 54 11.75 0.55 -4.98
C GLN A 54 11.34 1.53 -3.88
N ARG A 55 11.58 2.83 -4.08
CA ARG A 55 11.20 3.86 -3.11
C ARG A 55 9.69 4.06 -3.07
N SER A 56 9.04 3.98 -4.22
CA SER A 56 7.59 4.09 -4.32
C SER A 56 6.87 2.91 -3.66
N LEU A 57 7.29 1.67 -3.95
CA LEU A 57 6.74 0.47 -3.32
C LEU A 57 7.03 0.40 -1.82
N LEU A 58 8.20 0.87 -1.37
CA LEU A 58 8.51 0.97 0.05
C LEU A 58 7.58 1.96 0.76
N GLY A 59 7.28 3.10 0.13
CA GLY A 59 6.34 4.09 0.66
C GLY A 59 4.93 3.50 0.83
N ASP A 60 4.44 2.80 -0.19
CA ASP A 60 3.14 2.11 -0.17
C ASP A 60 3.08 1.02 0.91
N GLY A 61 4.13 0.19 1.01
CA GLY A 61 4.24 -0.85 2.04
C GLY A 61 4.28 -0.28 3.46
N LEU A 62 5.03 0.80 3.70
CA LEU A 62 5.09 1.45 5.01
C LEU A 62 3.76 2.09 5.39
N ALA A 63 3.08 2.73 4.44
CA ALA A 63 1.74 3.27 4.66
C ALA A 63 0.76 2.15 5.04
N ASN A 64 0.79 1.03 4.33
CA ASN A 64 -0.02 -0.15 4.62
C ASN A 64 0.24 -0.77 5.99
N ILE A 65 1.51 -0.86 6.41
CA ILE A 65 1.86 -1.34 7.75
C ILE A 65 1.25 -0.42 8.81
N LEU A 66 1.45 0.90 8.69
CA LEU A 66 0.89 1.88 9.63
C LEU A 66 -0.64 1.79 9.65
N SER A 67 -1.30 1.75 8.49
CA SER A 67 -2.74 1.56 8.37
C SER A 67 -3.23 0.31 9.11
N GLY A 68 -2.55 -0.83 8.94
CA GLY A 68 -2.89 -2.07 9.63
C GLY A 68 -2.81 -1.96 11.16
N PHE A 69 -1.82 -1.24 11.70
CA PHE A 69 -1.71 -1.01 13.14
C PHE A 69 -2.81 -0.13 13.74
N PHE A 70 -3.36 0.79 12.95
CA PHE A 70 -4.49 1.64 13.38
C PHE A 70 -5.86 1.06 13.01
N GLY A 71 -5.91 -0.13 12.38
CA GLY A 71 -7.14 -0.81 11.97
C GLY A 71 -7.75 -0.26 10.69
N ALA A 72 -6.99 0.46 9.87
CA ALA A 72 -7.39 0.88 8.53
C ALA A 72 -7.14 -0.24 7.50
N THR A 73 -7.89 -0.21 6.41
CA THR A 73 -7.76 -1.18 5.30
C THR A 73 -6.48 -0.93 4.48
N PRO A 74 -6.01 -1.95 3.74
CA PRO A 74 -4.92 -1.75 2.79
C PRO A 74 -5.24 -0.65 1.77
N ASN A 75 -4.23 0.15 1.46
CA ASN A 75 -4.21 1.21 0.46
C ASN A 75 -3.30 0.83 -0.71
N THR A 76 -3.44 1.58 -1.79
CA THR A 76 -2.58 1.54 -2.98
C THR A 76 -2.37 2.97 -3.49
N THR A 77 -1.41 3.15 -4.40
CA THR A 77 -0.98 4.46 -4.92
C THR A 77 -1.83 4.94 -6.07
#